data_AF-A0A929D743-F1
#
_entry.id   AF-A0A929D743-F1
#
_cell.length_a   1.000
_cell.length_b   1.000
_cell.length_c   1.000
_cell.angle_alpha   90.00
_cell.angle_beta   90.00
_cell.angle_gamma   90.00
#
_symmetry.space_group_name_H-M   'P 1'
#
loop_
_entity.id
_entity.type
_entity.pdbx_description
1 polymer ?
#
loop_
_entity_poly.entity_id
_entity_poly.type
_entity_poly.pdbx_seq_one_letter_code
_entity_poly.pdbx_strand_id
1 'polypeptide(L)' 'CNRIAADSGIRTVALSGGVFQNRLLLGRVRALLSEAGLHVLLHTTLPSNDGCVSLGQAVVAAHAA' A
#
# COMPACT_ATOMS: atom_id res chain seq x y z
N CYS A 1 -2.62 6.94 9.12
CA CYS A 1 -3.44 5.72 9.09
C CYS A 1 -4.23 5.50 10.39
N ASN A 2 -3.66 5.71 11.58
CA ASN A 2 -4.33 5.40 12.87
C ASN A 2 -5.75 5.97 13.02
N ARG A 3 -5.97 7.25 12.69
CA ARG A 3 -7.31 7.86 12.74
C ARG A 3 -8.30 7.12 11.84
N ILE A 4 -7.97 6.97 10.56
CA ILE A 4 -8.83 6.26 9.58
C ILE A 4 -9.07 4.81 10.01
N ALA A 5 -8.07 4.12 10.55
CA ALA A 5 -8.20 2.75 11.02
C ALA A 5 -9.12 2.65 12.24
N ALA A 6 -9.11 3.63 13.15
CA ALA A 6 -10.03 3.70 14.28
C ALA A 6 -11.46 3.98 13.81
N ASP A 7 -11.63 4.90 12.87
CA ASP A 7 -12.95 5.33 12.39
C ASP A 7 -13.63 4.27 11.51
N SER A 8 -12.86 3.52 10.70
CA SER A 8 -13.39 2.55 9.72
C SER A 8 -13.28 1.08 10.15
N GLY A 9 -12.48 0.76 11.17
CA GLY A 9 -12.13 -0.61 11.51
C GLY A 9 -11.16 -1.30 10.53
N ILE A 10 -10.75 -0.64 9.44
CA ILE A 10 -9.82 -1.20 8.44
C ILE A 10 -8.41 -1.27 9.04
N ARG A 11 -7.84 -2.47 9.10
CA ARG A 11 -6.50 -2.73 9.68
C ARG A 11 -5.41 -3.01 8.63
N THR A 12 -5.79 -3.21 7.38
CA THR A 12 -4.85 -3.50 6.28
C THR A 12 -4.55 -2.24 5.48
N VAL A 13 -3.27 -1.96 5.23
CA VAL A 13 -2.78 -0.79 4.51
C VAL A 13 -1.83 -1.23 3.40
N ALA A 14 -2.10 -0.82 2.16
CA ALA A 14 -1.18 -1.03 1.05
C ALA A 14 -0.32 0.22 0.80
N LEU A 15 1.00 0.05 0.63
CA LEU A 15 1.92 1.13 0.22
C LEU A 15 2.26 0.98 -1.26
N SER A 16 1.94 2.00 -2.06
CA SER A 16 2.14 2.05 -3.50
C SER A 16 2.46 3.48 -3.95
N GLY A 17 2.93 3.66 -5.17
CA GLY A 17 3.44 4.92 -5.71
C GLY A 17 4.97 4.96 -5.77
N GLY A 18 5.50 5.70 -6.75
CA GLY A 18 6.95 5.77 -7.02
C GLY A 18 7.80 6.27 -5.84
N VAL A 19 7.22 7.08 -4.95
CA VAL A 19 7.87 7.56 -3.72
C VAL A 19 8.35 6.41 -2.82
N PHE A 20 7.62 5.29 -2.79
CA PHE A 20 7.99 4.12 -1.98
C PHE A 20 9.09 3.25 -2.61
N GLN A 21 9.63 3.61 -3.77
CA GLN A 21 10.91 3.05 -4.24
C GLN A 21 12.09 3.51 -3.37
N ASN A 22 11.93 4.60 -2.62
CA ASN A 22 12.88 5.00 -1.58
C ASN A 22 12.84 3.99 -0.42
N ARG A 23 13.85 3.11 -0.36
CA ARG A 23 13.95 2.03 0.63
C ARG A 23 13.97 2.53 2.08
N LEU A 24 14.60 3.67 2.34
CA LEU A 24 14.65 4.25 3.70
C LEU A 24 13.26 4.70 4.14
N LEU A 25 12.55 5.42 3.28
CA LEU A 25 11.19 5.87 3.53
C LEU A 25 10.25 4.68 3.70
N LEU A 26 10.28 3.73 2.76
CA LEU A 26 9.47 2.51 2.81
C LEU A 26 9.70 1.73 4.11
N GLY A 27 10.97 1.53 4.49
CA GLY A 27 11.33 0.81 5.71
C GLY A 27 10.78 1.49 6.96
N ARG A 28 10.94 2.82 7.08
CA ARG A 28 10.43 3.59 8.23
C ARG A 28 8.91 3.61 8.30
N VAL A 29 8.24 3.84 7.17
CA VAL A 29 6.76 3.87 7.13
C VAL A 29 6.18 2.50 7.45
N ARG A 30 6.75 1.42 6.89
CA ARG A 30 6.35 0.04 7.21
C ARG A 30 6.46 -0.23 8.71
N ALA A 31 7.62 0.09 9.32
CA ALA A 31 7.84 -0.13 10.74
C ALA A 31 6.82 0.60 11.62
N LEU A 32 6.63 1.91 11.41
CA LEU A 32 5.68 2.71 12.19
C LEU A 32 4.23 2.22 12.05
N LEU A 33 3.82 1.78 10.85
CA LEU A 33 2.48 1.23 10.64
C LEU A 33 2.31 -0.15 11.31
N SER A 34 3.32 -1.02 11.23
CA SER A 34 3.29 -2.33 11.89
C SER A 34 3.32 -2.21 13.42
N GLU A 35 4.09 -1.28 13.98
CA GLU A 35 4.09 -0.95 15.41
C GLU A 35 2.72 -0.44 15.89
N ALA A 36 1.99 0.28 15.04
CA ALA A 36 0.59 0.67 15.29
C ALA A 36 -0.42 -0.48 15.13
N GLY A 37 0.05 -1.72 14.91
CA GLY A 37 -0.75 -2.93 14.74
C GLY A 37 -1.48 -3.01 13.40
N LEU A 38 -1.02 -2.29 12.37
CA LEU A 38 -1.60 -2.36 11.02
C LEU A 38 -0.87 -3.40 10.18
N HIS A 39 -1.63 -4.17 9.40
CA HIS A 39 -1.09 -5.12 8.44
C HIS A 39 -0.69 -4.39 7.15
N VAL A 40 0.60 -4.42 6.79
CA VAL A 40 1.13 -3.63 5.67
C VAL A 40 1.39 -4.52 4.45
N LEU A 41 0.76 -4.18 3.33
CA LEU A 41 0.99 -4.81 2.02
C LEU A 41 1.97 -3.98 1.19
N LEU A 42 2.96 -4.64 0.62
CA LEU A 42 3.99 -4.04 -0.23
C LEU A 42 4.04 -4.71 -1.59
N HIS A 43 4.49 -3.97 -2.59
CA HIS A 43 4.87 -4.51 -3.90
C HIS A 43 6.08 -5.44 -3.78
N THR A 44 6.02 -6.62 -4.42
CA THR A 44 7.10 -7.63 -4.40
C THR A 44 7.56 -8.02 -5.81
N THR A 45 6.62 -8.28 -6.72
CA THR A 45 6.90 -8.73 -8.09
C THR A 45 6.95 -7.57 -9.10
N LEU A 46 6.16 -6.53 -8.87
CA LEU A 46 6.07 -5.36 -9.75
C LEU A 46 6.58 -4.12 -9.04
N PRO A 47 7.07 -3.10 -9.77
CA PRO A 47 7.49 -1.86 -9.13
C PRO A 47 6.28 -1.12 -8.57
N SER A 48 6.44 -0.41 -7.46
CA SER A 48 5.36 0.43 -6.91
C SER A 48 5.07 1.69 -7.73
N ASN A 49 5.77 1.92 -8.85
CA ASN A 49 5.67 3.12 -9.67
C ASN A 49 4.73 2.92 -10.88
N ASP A 50 4.71 3.91 -11.77
CA ASP A 50 3.79 3.93 -12.91
C ASP A 50 3.95 2.74 -13.88
N GLY A 51 5.07 2.01 -13.80
CA GLY A 51 5.28 0.78 -14.55
C GLY A 51 4.28 -0.34 -14.22
N CYS A 52 3.57 -0.28 -13.09
CA CYS A 52 2.55 -1.26 -12.72
C CYS A 52 1.11 -0.72 -12.72
N VAL A 53 0.88 0.54 -13.12
CA VAL A 53 -0.45 1.17 -12.98
C VAL A 53 -1.51 0.48 -13.83
N SER A 54 -1.14 0.01 -15.03
CA SER A 54 -2.05 -0.72 -15.92
C SER A 54 -2.61 -2.01 -15.30
N LEU A 55 -1.86 -2.68 -14.42
CA LEU A 55 -2.37 -3.84 -13.70
C LEU A 55 -3.51 -3.44 -12.76
N GLY A 56 -3.32 -2.37 -11.98
CA GLY A 56 -4.35 -1.88 -11.06
C GLY A 56 -5.62 -1.48 -11.82
N GLN A 57 -5.46 -0.81 -12.97
CA GLN A 57 -6.58 -0.46 -13.85
C GLN A 57 -7.32 -1.70 -14.35
N ALA A 58 -6.59 -2.72 -14.84
CA ALA A 58 -7.20 -3.96 -15.34
C ALA A 58 -7.97 -4.72 -14.26
N VAL A 59 -7.40 -4.85 -13.05
CA VAL A 59 -8.05 -5.54 -11.93
C VAL A 59 -9.29 -4.79 -11.44
N VAL A 60 -9.24 -3.46 -11.34
CA VAL A 60 -10.42 -2.66 -10.95
C VAL A 60 -11.52 -2.78 -12.00
N ALA A 61 -11.17 -2.70 -13.29
CA ALA A 61 -12.14 -2.88 -14.37
C ALA A 61 -12.77 -4.29 -14.35
N ALA A 62 -11.97 -5.32 -14.13
CA ALA A 62 -12.46 -6.71 -14.03
C ALA A 62 -13.30 -6.96 -12.77
N HIS A 63 -13.09 -6.22 -11.68
CA HIS A 63 -13.89 -6.33 -10.46
C HIS A 63 -15.19 -5.52 -10.50
N ALA A 64 -15.25 -4.49 -11.34
CA ALA A 64 -16.43 -3.66 -11.54
C ALA A 64 -17.41 -4.22 -12.59
N ALA A 65 -17.02 -5.29 -13.30
CA ALA A 65 -17.83 -6.03 -14.26
C ALA A 65 -18.56 -7.19 -13.56
#